data_AF-A0A6P7H4X4-F1
#
_entry.id   AF-A0A6P7H4X4-F1
#
_cell.length_a   1.000
_cell.length_b   1.000
_cell.length_c   1.000
_cell.angle_alpha   90.00
_cell.angle_beta   90.00
_cell.angle_gamma   90.00
#
_symmetry.space_group_name_H-M   'P 1'
#
loop_
_entity.id
_entity.type
_entity.pdbx_description
1 polymer ?
#
loop_
_entity_poly.entity_id
_entity_poly.type
_entity_poly.pdbx_seq_one_letter_code
_entity_poly.pdbx_strand_id
1 'polypeptide(L)'
;MGEENDEKEEPKPIIIRNSTDLQRLKLEKLMKNPEKPVIIPERPKDKGVPNVPDFVRNVMGSSAGAGSGEFHVYRHLRRKEYARQKFMQEKAEKEQLDDEYHQKLEENKKQAEERTEKKRLKRLKKKKAKKRKPNKVQAKEVKESSSEDSEKSEEEDTSEAPPEMSV
;
A
#
# COMPACT_ATOMS: atom_id res chain seq x y z
N MET A 1 -9.93 -67.53 13.63
CA MET A 1 -8.60 -66.90 13.42
C MET A 1 -8.80 -65.78 12.41
N GLY A 2 -8.62 -64.51 12.73
CA GLY A 2 -8.26 -63.86 13.99
C GLY A 2 -8.93 -62.49 14.02
N GLU A 3 -9.27 -62.04 15.22
CA GLU A 3 -9.71 -60.67 15.49
C GLU A 3 -8.44 -59.83 15.62
N GLU A 4 -8.24 -58.86 14.72
CA GLU A 4 -7.17 -57.87 14.86
C GLU A 4 -7.69 -56.70 15.71
N ASN A 5 -7.02 -56.47 16.83
CA ASN A 5 -7.29 -55.41 17.78
C ASN A 5 -6.98 -54.04 17.16
N ASP A 6 -8.02 -53.27 16.81
CA ASP A 6 -7.92 -51.82 16.61
C ASP A 6 -7.98 -51.12 17.97
N GLU A 7 -6.85 -51.06 18.67
CA GLU A 7 -6.66 -50.20 19.83
C GLU A 7 -6.75 -48.73 19.38
N LYS A 8 -7.87 -48.08 19.71
CA LYS A 8 -8.05 -46.64 19.50
C LYS A 8 -7.15 -45.87 20.46
N GLU A 9 -5.92 -45.58 20.04
CA GLU A 9 -5.03 -44.67 20.75
C GLU A 9 -5.70 -43.28 20.85
N GLU A 10 -5.97 -42.84 22.08
CA GLU A 10 -6.50 -41.51 22.33
C GLU A 10 -5.44 -40.45 21.92
N PRO A 11 -5.80 -39.47 21.09
CA PRO A 11 -4.82 -38.51 20.60
C PRO A 11 -4.34 -37.62 21.75
N LYS A 12 -3.04 -37.70 22.04
CA LYS A 12 -2.36 -36.84 23.03
C LYS A 12 -2.61 -35.36 22.71
N PRO A 13 -2.76 -34.48 23.72
CA PRO A 13 -3.02 -33.07 23.49
C PRO A 13 -1.84 -32.42 22.74
N ILE A 14 -2.15 -31.87 21.57
CA ILE A 14 -1.17 -31.22 20.71
C ILE A 14 -0.86 -29.84 21.29
N ILE A 15 0.34 -29.68 21.83
CA ILE A 15 0.84 -28.40 22.35
C ILE A 15 1.68 -27.74 21.26
N ILE A 16 1.25 -26.58 20.82
CA ILE A 16 1.98 -25.75 19.87
C ILE A 16 3.10 -25.02 20.63
N ARG A 17 4.36 -25.19 20.19
CA ARG A 17 5.50 -24.48 20.78
C ARG A 17 6.13 -23.48 19.80
N ASN A 18 6.17 -23.82 18.52
CA ASN A 18 6.78 -23.00 17.47
C ASN A 18 5.79 -22.68 16.33
N SER A 19 6.10 -21.66 15.54
CA SER A 19 5.37 -21.28 14.32
C SER A 19 5.26 -22.42 13.31
N THR A 20 6.31 -23.27 13.24
CA THR A 20 6.33 -24.49 12.43
C THR A 20 5.27 -25.49 12.86
N ASP A 21 5.01 -25.61 14.17
CA ASP A 21 4.02 -26.55 14.70
C ASP A 21 2.61 -26.10 14.32
N LEU A 22 2.32 -24.79 14.37
CA LEU A 22 1.05 -24.23 13.88
C LEU A 22 0.81 -24.53 12.40
N GLN A 23 1.85 -24.37 11.58
CA GLN A 23 1.77 -24.61 10.15
C GLN A 23 1.57 -26.10 9.87
N ARG A 24 2.33 -26.97 10.55
CA ARG A 24 2.19 -28.43 10.46
C ARG A 24 0.75 -28.87 10.77
N LEU A 25 0.16 -28.36 11.84
CA LEU A 25 -1.23 -28.71 12.20
C LEU A 25 -2.26 -28.22 11.19
N LYS A 26 -2.09 -27.01 10.65
CA LYS A 26 -2.94 -26.50 9.57
C LYS A 26 -2.80 -27.35 8.31
N LEU A 27 -1.58 -27.77 7.98
CA LEU A 27 -1.28 -28.60 6.83
C LEU A 27 -1.88 -30.00 7.00
N GLU A 28 -1.68 -30.66 8.15
CA GLU A 28 -2.30 -31.94 8.49
C GLU A 28 -3.84 -31.85 8.41
N LYS A 29 -4.44 -30.75 8.87
CA LYS A 29 -5.89 -30.52 8.75
C LYS A 29 -6.36 -30.39 7.29
N LEU A 30 -5.58 -29.74 6.43
CA LEU A 30 -5.88 -29.59 5.00
C LEU A 30 -5.69 -30.92 4.25
N MET A 31 -4.62 -31.67 4.55
CA MET A 31 -4.30 -32.95 3.91
C MET A 31 -5.23 -34.10 4.34
N LYS A 32 -5.93 -33.98 5.48
CA LYS A 32 -6.97 -34.96 5.89
C LYS A 32 -8.09 -35.11 4.87
N ASN A 33 -8.39 -34.07 4.07
CA ASN A 33 -9.43 -34.09 3.05
C ASN A 33 -8.94 -33.35 1.79
N PRO A 34 -8.13 -34.00 0.93
CA PRO A 34 -7.53 -33.34 -0.23
C PRO A 34 -8.55 -32.96 -1.32
N GLU A 35 -9.66 -33.71 -1.43
CA GLU A 35 -10.72 -33.46 -2.41
C GLU A 35 -11.61 -32.24 -2.06
N LYS A 36 -11.52 -31.72 -0.82
CA LYS A 36 -12.35 -30.58 -0.41
C LYS A 36 -11.70 -29.27 -0.89
N PRO A 37 -12.38 -28.47 -1.74
CA PRO A 37 -11.82 -27.20 -2.18
C PRO A 37 -11.64 -26.24 -1.00
N VAL A 38 -10.46 -25.63 -0.93
CA VAL A 38 -10.12 -24.65 0.10
C VAL A 38 -10.59 -23.27 -0.35
N ILE A 39 -11.50 -22.65 0.40
CA ILE A 39 -11.96 -21.30 0.14
C ILE A 39 -10.95 -20.32 0.73
N ILE A 40 -10.20 -19.65 -0.13
CA ILE A 40 -9.36 -18.52 0.29
C ILE A 40 -10.29 -17.31 0.45
N PRO A 41 -10.33 -16.67 1.63
CA PRO A 41 -11.19 -15.52 1.84
C PRO A 41 -10.76 -14.38 0.91
N GLU A 42 -11.73 -13.78 0.22
CA GLU A 42 -11.51 -12.55 -0.52
C GLU A 42 -11.17 -11.40 0.44
N ARG A 43 -10.49 -10.37 -0.09
CA ARG A 43 -10.18 -9.18 0.69
C ARG A 43 -11.48 -8.56 1.24
N PRO A 44 -11.51 -8.14 2.51
CA PRO A 44 -12.70 -7.52 3.08
C PRO A 44 -13.06 -6.29 2.26
N LYS A 45 -14.34 -6.18 1.89
CA LYS A 45 -14.85 -5.00 1.18
C LYS A 45 -14.91 -3.82 2.14
N ASP A 46 -14.57 -2.64 1.63
CA ASP A 46 -14.72 -1.41 2.40
C ASP A 46 -16.18 -1.21 2.81
N LYS A 47 -16.38 -0.79 4.06
CA LYS A 47 -17.73 -0.53 4.58
C LYS A 47 -18.26 0.71 3.88
N GLY A 48 -19.18 0.52 2.93
CA GLY A 48 -19.80 1.62 2.20
C GLY A 48 -20.77 2.45 3.05
N VAL A 49 -21.20 3.57 2.48
CA VAL A 49 -22.30 4.37 3.02
C VAL A 49 -23.59 3.55 3.12
N PRO A 50 -24.42 3.77 4.15
CA PRO A 50 -25.69 3.07 4.29
C PRO A 50 -26.59 3.34 3.08
N ASN A 51 -27.10 2.29 2.45
CA ASN A 51 -27.99 2.44 1.30
C ASN A 51 -29.31 3.11 1.73
N VAL A 52 -29.73 4.13 0.99
CA VAL A 52 -30.98 4.87 1.22
C VAL A 52 -32.06 4.23 0.35
N PRO A 53 -33.20 3.80 0.91
CA PRO A 53 -34.30 3.28 0.11
C PRO A 53 -34.88 4.35 -0.84
N ASP A 54 -35.17 3.97 -2.08
CA ASP A 54 -35.73 4.89 -3.08
C ASP A 54 -37.13 5.40 -2.70
N PHE A 55 -37.95 4.54 -2.08
CA PHE A 55 -39.32 4.87 -1.70
C PHE A 55 -39.58 4.58 -0.23
N VAL A 56 -40.08 5.60 0.47
CA VAL A 56 -40.62 5.45 1.81
C VAL A 56 -42.14 5.30 1.69
N ARG A 57 -42.66 4.13 2.06
CA ARG A 57 -44.10 3.81 1.92
C ARG A 57 -44.96 4.36 3.06
N ASN A 58 -44.37 4.63 4.20
CA ASN A 58 -45.09 4.94 5.45
C ASN A 58 -44.96 6.42 5.81
N VAL A 59 -45.11 7.32 4.84
CA VAL A 59 -45.03 8.77 5.05
C VAL A 59 -46.39 9.27 5.52
N MET A 60 -46.43 9.85 6.72
CA MET A 60 -47.63 10.52 7.24
C MET A 60 -47.77 11.90 6.57
N GLY A 61 -49.00 12.40 6.41
CA GLY A 61 -49.26 13.66 5.71
C GLY A 61 -48.51 14.85 6.29
N SER A 62 -48.16 15.84 5.45
CA SER A 62 -47.29 16.96 5.83
C SER A 62 -47.84 17.85 6.95
N SER A 63 -49.16 17.87 7.14
CA SER A 63 -49.83 18.62 8.21
C SER A 63 -50.19 17.77 9.43
N ALA A 64 -49.80 16.49 9.44
CA ALA A 64 -50.06 15.62 10.58
C ALA A 64 -49.14 15.98 11.76
N GLY A 65 -49.63 15.83 12.99
CA GLY A 65 -48.86 16.09 14.20
C GLY A 65 -47.73 15.07 14.43
N ALA A 66 -46.86 15.34 15.41
CA ALA A 66 -45.79 14.43 15.77
C ALA A 66 -46.34 13.12 16.37
N GLY A 67 -46.10 12.00 15.72
CA GLY A 67 -46.44 10.67 16.23
C GLY A 67 -45.45 10.17 17.27
N SER A 68 -45.82 9.15 18.05
CA SER A 68 -44.96 8.54 19.08
C SER A 68 -43.69 7.88 18.51
N GLY A 69 -43.72 7.44 17.25
CA GLY A 69 -42.59 6.84 16.56
C GLY A 69 -41.62 7.83 15.90
N GLU A 70 -42.00 9.09 15.75
CA GLU A 70 -41.25 10.08 14.95
C GLU A 70 -39.86 10.36 15.54
N PHE A 71 -39.75 10.37 16.87
CA PHE A 71 -38.47 10.51 17.56
C PHE A 71 -37.47 9.41 17.16
N HIS A 72 -37.93 8.16 17.08
CA HIS A 72 -37.06 7.05 16.72
C HIS A 72 -36.66 7.11 15.24
N VAL A 73 -37.57 7.52 14.36
CA VAL A 73 -37.29 7.76 12.94
C VAL A 73 -36.17 8.79 12.79
N TYR A 74 -36.30 9.98 13.41
CA TYR A 74 -35.27 11.01 13.39
C TYR A 74 -33.94 10.51 13.97
N ARG A 75 -33.96 9.83 15.12
CA ARG A 75 -32.77 9.27 15.75
C ARG A 75 -32.02 8.30 14.81
N HIS A 76 -32.73 7.42 14.12
CA HIS A 76 -32.13 6.49 13.16
C HIS A 76 -31.60 7.21 11.93
N LEU A 77 -32.36 8.16 11.38
CA LEU A 77 -31.95 8.96 10.23
C LEU A 77 -30.69 9.79 10.54
N ARG A 78 -30.66 10.46 11.69
CA ARG A 78 -29.51 11.26 12.13
C ARG A 78 -28.25 10.42 12.29
N ARG A 79 -28.33 9.22 12.87
CA ARG A 79 -27.17 8.32 12.96
C ARG A 79 -26.68 7.88 11.58
N LYS A 80 -27.60 7.53 10.66
CA LYS A 80 -27.25 7.16 9.29
C LYS A 80 -26.56 8.32 8.59
N GLU A 81 -27.09 9.53 8.74
CA GLU A 81 -26.52 10.71 8.10
C GLU A 81 -25.15 11.09 8.69
N TYR A 82 -24.97 11.00 10.00
CA TYR A 82 -23.66 11.23 10.63
C TYR A 82 -22.63 10.19 10.23
N ALA A 83 -23.02 8.91 10.18
CA ALA A 83 -22.15 7.87 9.67
C ALA A 83 -21.77 8.12 8.19
N ARG A 84 -22.74 8.59 7.38
CA ARG A 84 -22.52 8.95 5.98
C ARG A 84 -21.55 10.11 5.83
N GLN A 85 -21.77 11.21 6.55
CA GLN A 85 -20.92 12.40 6.52
C GLN A 85 -19.50 12.08 6.98
N LYS A 86 -19.37 11.36 8.10
CA LYS A 86 -18.08 10.92 8.62
C LYS A 86 -17.32 10.06 7.61
N PHE A 87 -17.99 9.09 6.98
CA PHE A 87 -17.35 8.27 5.94
C PHE A 87 -16.87 9.09 4.74
N MET A 88 -17.66 10.06 4.29
CA MET A 88 -17.28 10.92 3.16
C MET A 88 -16.08 11.80 3.50
N GLN A 89 -16.01 12.32 4.73
CA GLN A 89 -14.88 13.11 5.23
C GLN A 89 -13.61 12.24 5.33
N GLU A 90 -13.69 11.11 6.03
CA GLU A 90 -12.56 10.18 6.17
C GLU A 90 -12.04 9.68 4.83
N LYS A 91 -12.94 9.41 3.86
CA LYS A 91 -12.55 9.00 2.51
C LYS A 91 -11.85 10.12 1.77
N ALA A 92 -12.37 11.35 1.84
CA ALA A 92 -11.76 12.50 1.18
C ALA A 92 -10.37 12.83 1.75
N GLU A 93 -10.23 12.80 3.07
CA GLU A 93 -8.93 12.98 3.74
C GLU A 93 -7.94 11.90 3.33
N LYS A 94 -8.36 10.63 3.31
CA LYS A 94 -7.51 9.53 2.88
C LYS A 94 -7.07 9.66 1.42
N GLU A 95 -8.00 10.00 0.52
CA GLU A 95 -7.72 10.19 -0.91
C GLU A 95 -6.72 11.32 -1.13
N GLN A 96 -6.88 12.45 -0.43
CA GLN A 96 -5.91 13.55 -0.47
C GLN A 96 -4.51 13.13 -0.01
N LEU A 97 -4.42 12.43 1.13
CA LEU A 97 -3.14 11.95 1.66
C LEU A 97 -2.47 10.92 0.73
N ASP A 98 -3.26 10.02 0.15
CA ASP A 98 -2.77 9.02 -0.81
C ASP A 98 -2.26 9.72 -2.08
N ASP A 99 -2.97 10.71 -2.60
CA ASP A 99 -2.56 11.50 -3.78
C ASP A 99 -1.27 12.29 -3.52
N GLU A 100 -1.17 12.97 -2.37
CA GLU A 100 0.05 13.68 -1.97
C GLU A 100 1.24 12.73 -1.84
N TYR A 101 1.01 11.55 -1.26
CA TYR A 101 2.05 10.53 -1.13
C TYR A 101 2.53 10.03 -2.50
N HIS A 102 1.59 9.77 -3.42
CA HIS A 102 1.91 9.35 -4.78
C HIS A 102 2.68 10.43 -5.56
N GLN A 103 2.28 11.70 -5.45
CA GLN A 103 2.99 12.82 -6.05
C GLN A 103 4.43 12.91 -5.54
N LYS A 104 4.63 12.87 -4.21
CA LYS A 104 5.97 12.88 -3.60
C LYS A 104 6.83 11.70 -4.06
N LEU A 105 6.26 10.51 -4.18
CA LEU A 105 6.98 9.34 -4.70
C LEU A 105 7.41 9.52 -6.15
N GLU A 106 6.56 10.08 -7.00
CA GLU A 106 6.87 10.33 -8.40
C GLU A 106 7.93 11.41 -8.57
N GLU A 107 7.85 12.50 -7.81
CA GLU A 107 8.85 13.56 -7.78
C GLU A 107 10.22 13.03 -7.37
N ASN A 108 10.27 12.26 -6.29
CA ASN A 108 11.51 11.62 -5.83
C ASN A 108 12.11 10.67 -6.87
N LYS A 109 11.25 9.89 -7.57
CA LYS A 109 11.70 9.03 -8.68
C LYS A 109 12.26 9.86 -9.84
N LYS A 110 11.57 10.92 -10.27
CA LYS A 110 12.02 11.82 -11.34
C LYS A 110 13.35 12.48 -11.00
N GLN A 111 13.49 13.03 -9.78
CA GLN A 111 14.75 13.63 -9.33
C GLN A 111 15.90 12.62 -9.28
N ALA A 112 15.64 11.38 -8.83
CA ALA A 112 16.63 10.32 -8.85
C ALA A 112 17.02 9.93 -10.29
N GLU A 113 16.05 9.79 -11.17
CA GLU A 113 16.26 9.50 -12.60
C GLU A 113 17.09 10.60 -13.26
N GLU A 114 16.73 11.88 -13.12
CA GLU A 114 17.50 13.00 -13.66
C GLU A 114 18.95 13.02 -13.16
N ARG A 115 19.17 12.79 -11.85
CA ARG A 115 20.52 12.69 -11.27
C ARG A 115 21.30 11.52 -11.88
N THR A 116 20.66 10.36 -12.05
CA THR A 116 21.30 9.17 -12.65
C THR A 116 21.56 9.35 -14.16
N GLU A 117 20.66 9.98 -14.90
CA GLU A 117 20.79 10.28 -16.32
C GLU A 117 21.93 11.27 -16.58
N LYS A 118 21.99 12.38 -15.83
CA LYS A 118 23.11 13.34 -15.89
C LYS A 118 24.45 12.61 -15.70
N LYS A 119 24.55 11.73 -14.68
CA LYS A 119 25.76 10.92 -14.43
C LYS A 119 26.03 9.90 -15.55
N ARG A 120 24.99 9.24 -16.07
CA ARG A 120 25.08 8.27 -17.19
C ARG A 120 25.55 8.93 -18.48
N LEU A 121 25.02 10.11 -18.83
CA LEU A 121 25.42 10.91 -19.98
C LEU A 121 26.89 11.33 -19.87
N LYS A 122 27.33 11.82 -18.70
CA LYS A 122 28.76 12.13 -18.44
C LYS A 122 29.65 10.91 -18.69
N ARG A 123 29.29 9.73 -18.17
CA ARG A 123 30.05 8.47 -18.39
C ARG A 123 30.03 8.01 -19.85
N LEU A 124 28.91 8.14 -20.56
CA LEU A 124 28.81 7.79 -21.98
C LEU A 124 29.66 8.72 -22.86
N LYS A 125 29.66 10.03 -22.61
CA LYS A 125 30.54 11.00 -23.29
C LYS A 125 32.02 10.62 -23.10
N LYS A 126 32.44 10.35 -21.85
CA LYS A 126 33.81 9.87 -21.54
C LYS A 126 34.15 8.55 -22.26
N LYS A 127 33.24 7.58 -22.27
CA LYS A 127 33.43 6.29 -22.97
C LYS A 127 33.56 6.47 -24.50
N LYS A 128 32.74 7.34 -25.11
CA LYS A 128 32.84 7.67 -26.54
C LYS A 128 34.16 8.37 -26.86
N ALA A 129 34.60 9.34 -26.04
CA ALA A 129 35.88 10.02 -26.22
C ALA A 129 37.08 9.04 -26.14
N LYS A 130 37.08 8.11 -25.18
CA LYS A 130 38.12 7.08 -25.06
C LYS A 130 38.13 6.11 -26.26
N LYS A 131 36.96 5.72 -26.76
CA LYS A 131 36.83 4.87 -27.96
C LYS A 131 37.24 5.57 -29.27
N ARG A 132 37.19 6.89 -29.35
CA ARG A 132 37.68 7.70 -30.49
C ARG A 132 39.18 7.96 -30.44
N LYS A 133 39.87 7.56 -29.36
CA LYS A 133 41.34 7.60 -29.23
C LYS A 133 42.01 6.21 -29.41
N PRO A 134 41.68 5.37 -30.42
CA PRO A 134 42.62 4.32 -30.80
C PRO A 134 43.75 4.99 -31.61
N ASN A 135 45.00 4.74 -31.24
CA ASN A 135 46.21 5.09 -31.99
C ASN A 135 46.69 6.56 -31.95
N LYS A 136 47.03 7.05 -30.76
CA LYS A 136 48.08 8.09 -30.66
C LYS A 136 49.02 7.81 -29.49
N VAL A 137 49.47 6.56 -29.40
CA VAL A 137 50.65 6.23 -28.60
C VAL A 137 51.83 6.46 -29.54
N GLN A 138 52.34 7.70 -29.54
CA GLN A 138 53.62 8.20 -30.06
C GLN A 138 53.39 9.63 -30.60
N ALA A 139 53.47 10.62 -29.71
CA ALA A 139 54.13 11.91 -29.95
C ALA A 139 53.79 12.89 -28.81
N LYS A 140 54.78 13.01 -27.91
CA LYS A 140 55.29 14.25 -27.30
C LYS A 140 54.31 15.18 -26.57
N GLU A 141 54.47 15.14 -25.25
CA GLU A 141 54.81 16.25 -24.36
C GLU A 141 54.56 17.69 -24.87
N VAL A 142 53.98 18.49 -23.95
CA VAL A 142 53.86 19.96 -23.91
C VAL A 142 52.72 20.58 -24.73
N LYS A 143 51.58 20.81 -24.07
CA LYS A 143 50.93 22.13 -24.03
C LYS A 143 49.84 22.19 -22.96
N GLU A 144 50.14 22.95 -21.91
CA GLU A 144 49.17 23.53 -20.99
C GLU A 144 48.26 24.55 -21.72
N SER A 145 47.11 24.79 -21.09
CA SER A 145 46.11 25.86 -21.28
C SER A 145 44.90 25.58 -22.17
N SER A 146 43.74 25.94 -21.59
CA SER A 146 42.42 26.15 -22.21
C SER A 146 41.43 24.98 -22.26
N SER A 147 40.69 24.78 -21.17
CA SER A 147 39.22 24.97 -21.17
C SER A 147 38.66 24.73 -19.77
N GLU A 148 38.66 25.80 -18.98
CA GLU A 148 37.59 26.03 -18.01
C GLU A 148 36.27 26.07 -18.79
N ASP A 149 35.28 25.29 -18.37
CA ASP A 149 33.92 25.81 -18.16
C ASP A 149 33.06 24.77 -17.41
N SER A 150 32.57 25.22 -16.25
CA SER A 150 31.27 24.97 -15.59
C SER A 150 30.57 23.61 -15.79
N GLU A 151 30.09 22.90 -14.77
CA GLU A 151 29.37 23.37 -13.59
C GLU A 151 29.62 22.44 -12.41
N LYS A 152 29.99 23.05 -11.29
CA LYS A 152 29.81 22.53 -9.94
C LYS A 152 28.43 23.00 -9.46
N SER A 153 27.46 22.10 -9.43
CA SER A 153 26.20 22.24 -8.70
C SER A 153 26.08 21.06 -7.75
N GLU A 154 26.87 21.15 -6.68
CA GLU A 154 26.60 20.48 -5.42
C GLU A 154 25.74 21.46 -4.62
N GLU A 155 24.43 21.45 -4.86
CA GLU A 155 23.49 21.90 -3.84
C GLU A 155 23.18 20.69 -2.97
N GLU A 156 23.84 20.67 -1.81
CA GLU A 156 23.38 19.96 -0.64
C GLU A 156 22.08 20.64 -0.18
N ASP A 157 20.93 20.02 -0.47
CA ASP A 157 19.71 20.30 0.28
C ASP A 157 19.63 19.31 1.44
N THR A 158 20.32 19.65 2.52
CA THR A 158 20.14 19.04 3.84
C THR A 158 19.20 19.93 4.64
N SER A 159 17.90 19.91 4.34
CA SER A 159 16.91 20.57 5.21
C SER A 159 15.50 19.95 5.13
N GLU A 160 15.37 18.65 5.33
CA GLU A 160 14.07 18.06 5.69
C GLU A 160 14.16 17.47 7.10
N ALA A 161 13.92 18.34 8.09
CA ALA A 161 13.61 17.92 9.44
C ALA A 161 12.29 17.13 9.43
N PRO A 162 12.18 16.02 10.19
CA PRO A 162 10.95 15.24 10.22
C PRO A 162 9.81 16.09 10.79
N PRO A 163 8.59 16.04 10.23
CA PRO A 163 7.45 16.74 10.81
C PRO A 163 7.21 16.22 12.23
N GLU A 164 7.27 17.12 13.21
CA GLU A 164 6.79 16.87 14.57
C GLU A 164 5.31 16.47 14.49
N MET A 165 5.04 15.19 14.68
CA MET A 165 3.69 14.69 14.95
C MET A 165 3.30 15.21 16.34
N SER A 166 2.50 16.27 16.39
CA SER A 166 1.83 16.70 17.62
C SER A 166 0.85 15.61 18.05
N VAL A 167 1.10 15.06 19.25
CA VAL A 167 0.20 14.15 19.99
C VAL A 167 -1.01 14.91 20.53
#